data_AF-A0A930RU42-F1
#
_entry.id   AF-A0A930RU42-F1
#
_cell.length_a   1.000
_cell.length_b   1.000
_cell.length_c   1.000
_cell.angle_alpha   90.00
_cell.angle_beta   90.00
_cell.angle_gamma   90.00
#
_symmetry.space_group_name_H-M   'P 1'
#
loop_
_entity.id
_entity.type
_entity.pdbx_description
1 polymer ?
#
loop_
_entity_poly.entity_id
_entity_poly.type
_entity_poly.pdbx_seq_one_letter_code
_entity_poly.pdbx_strand_id
1 'polypeptide(L)'
;MEFKVINKYLQEKGRTFVAIRQENPYTVFERVLIGDRLDETDESLIKAVLGQVSTELNPAEGVKKLQEDLHKQAESYEEKLAEKDAKIAEVKAVADWAVLARVTDVDNPLDPTVFKRGLELVDLGQTGKTYQPQEIFVVEDPNHTEKFSEGKRVMIQVTEPFTYQGETLEQLESLYQNGKLGIWKWTEPKQPQASGDLETQPVQ
;
A
#
# COMPACT_ATOMS: atom_id res chain seq x y z
N MET A 1 24.65 -40.72 -1.15
CA MET A 1 25.93 -40.21 -0.61
C MET A 1 25.57 -39.43 0.64
N GLU A 2 25.95 -39.91 1.82
CA GLU A 2 25.60 -39.28 3.10
C GLU A 2 26.88 -38.76 3.75
N PHE A 3 26.99 -37.43 3.86
CA PHE A 3 28.08 -36.77 4.58
C PHE A 3 27.70 -36.58 6.04
N LYS A 4 28.68 -36.67 6.94
CA LYS A 4 28.54 -36.33 8.36
C LYS A 4 29.56 -35.28 8.74
N VAL A 5 29.20 -34.33 9.60
CA VAL A 5 30.16 -33.40 10.20
C VAL A 5 31.05 -34.20 11.14
N ILE A 6 32.36 -34.09 10.96
CA ILE A 6 33.36 -34.79 11.80
C ILE A 6 34.18 -33.82 12.65
N ASN A 7 34.19 -32.52 12.30
CA ASN A 7 34.82 -31.48 13.10
C ASN A 7 34.20 -30.11 12.79
N LYS A 8 34.02 -29.26 13.80
CA LYS A 8 33.68 -27.84 13.64
C LYS A 8 34.27 -26.99 14.76
N TYR A 9 34.84 -25.83 14.43
CA TYR A 9 35.34 -24.86 15.41
C TYR A 9 35.47 -23.47 14.80
N LEU A 10 35.46 -22.42 15.64
CA LEU A 10 35.73 -21.05 15.20
C LEU A 10 37.24 -20.91 14.96
N GLN A 11 37.65 -20.71 13.71
CA GLN A 11 39.07 -20.58 13.36
C GLN A 11 39.57 -19.18 13.69
N GLU A 12 38.78 -18.15 13.36
CA GLU A 12 39.02 -16.74 13.63
C GLU A 12 37.66 -16.03 13.82
N LYS A 13 37.66 -14.79 14.32
CA LYS A 13 36.42 -14.04 14.53
C LYS A 13 35.60 -13.95 13.24
N GLY A 14 34.41 -14.55 13.23
CA GLY A 14 33.53 -14.60 12.06
C GLY A 14 33.98 -15.57 10.97
N ARG A 15 34.80 -16.57 11.27
CA ARG A 15 35.20 -17.65 10.36
C ARG A 15 35.12 -19.00 11.06
N THR A 16 34.27 -19.89 10.55
CA THR A 16 34.04 -21.23 11.11
C THR A 16 34.67 -22.29 10.23
N PHE A 17 35.58 -23.09 10.79
CA PHE A 17 36.09 -24.28 10.13
C PHE A 17 35.10 -25.44 10.27
N VAL A 18 34.87 -26.18 9.18
CA VAL A 18 34.01 -27.37 9.17
C VAL A 18 34.66 -28.46 8.31
N ALA A 19 34.70 -29.67 8.84
CA ALA A 19 35.10 -30.88 8.12
C ALA A 19 33.92 -31.85 8.02
N ILE A 20 33.64 -32.33 6.80
CA ILE A 20 32.60 -33.33 6.52
C ILE A 20 33.20 -34.58 5.89
N ARG A 21 32.63 -35.74 6.22
CA ARG A 21 33.10 -37.05 5.72
C ARG A 21 31.96 -37.87 5.16
N GLN A 22 32.23 -38.55 4.05
CA GLN A 22 31.45 -39.64 3.51
C GLN A 22 32.27 -40.94 3.60
N GLU A 23 31.64 -42.07 3.93
CA GLU A 23 32.34 -43.34 4.12
C GLU A 23 32.57 -44.13 2.83
N ASN A 24 31.62 -44.11 1.87
CA ASN A 24 31.72 -44.88 0.62
C ASN A 24 31.25 -44.09 -0.61
N PRO A 25 32.13 -43.79 -1.58
CA PRO A 25 33.58 -43.80 -1.44
C PRO A 25 34.04 -42.90 -0.28
N TYR A 26 35.19 -43.21 0.31
CA TYR A 26 35.76 -42.42 1.40
C TYR A 26 36.17 -41.03 0.88
N THR A 27 35.47 -39.99 1.34
CA THR A 27 35.70 -38.60 0.92
C THR A 27 35.65 -37.68 2.12
N VAL A 28 36.59 -36.75 2.21
CA VAL A 28 36.62 -35.71 3.25
C VAL A 28 36.73 -34.34 2.59
N PHE A 29 35.90 -33.39 3.03
CA PHE A 29 36.01 -31.99 2.65
C PHE A 29 36.19 -31.13 3.89
N GLU A 30 37.16 -30.23 3.85
CA GLU A 30 37.47 -29.27 4.91
C GLU A 30 37.36 -27.86 4.34
N ARG A 31 36.49 -27.01 4.89
CA ARG A 31 36.30 -25.63 4.43
C ARG A 31 36.17 -24.67 5.59
N VAL A 32 36.57 -23.43 5.32
CA VAL A 32 36.40 -22.30 6.23
C VAL A 32 35.23 -21.47 5.73
N LEU A 33 34.11 -21.52 6.45
CA LEU A 33 32.90 -20.81 6.12
C LEU A 33 32.95 -19.38 6.70
N ILE A 34 32.43 -18.42 5.94
CA ILE A 34 32.25 -17.05 6.40
C ILE A 34 31.08 -17.01 7.41
N GLY A 35 31.31 -16.32 8.52
CA GLY A 35 30.38 -16.20 9.65
C GLY A 35 30.77 -17.09 10.83
N ASP A 36 30.28 -16.72 12.01
CA ASP A 36 30.21 -17.63 13.16
C ASP A 36 28.98 -18.53 12.96
N ARG A 37 29.23 -19.82 12.77
CA ARG A 37 28.22 -20.82 12.40
C ARG A 37 28.20 -22.01 13.37
N LEU A 38 28.77 -21.85 14.57
CA LEU A 38 28.84 -22.95 15.54
C LEU A 38 27.46 -23.46 15.97
N ASP A 39 26.46 -22.56 15.99
CA ASP A 39 25.07 -22.85 16.35
C ASP A 39 24.22 -23.41 15.19
N GLU A 40 24.77 -23.46 13.96
CA GLU A 40 24.05 -24.06 12.83
C GLU A 40 23.97 -25.60 12.96
N THR A 41 22.91 -26.16 12.37
CA THR A 41 22.72 -27.61 12.30
C THR A 41 23.75 -28.27 11.38
N ASP A 42 24.06 -29.54 11.64
CA ASP A 42 24.99 -30.31 10.81
C ASP A 42 24.55 -30.36 9.34
N GLU A 43 23.24 -30.42 9.07
CA GLU A 43 22.67 -30.37 7.72
C GLU A 43 22.99 -29.04 7.00
N SER A 44 22.84 -27.91 7.70
CA SER A 44 23.20 -26.58 7.17
C SER A 44 24.69 -26.49 6.84
N LEU A 45 25.54 -26.97 7.77
CA LEU A 45 26.99 -26.95 7.62
C LEU A 45 27.46 -27.86 6.46
N ILE A 46 26.90 -29.06 6.33
CA ILE A 46 27.17 -29.97 5.21
C ILE A 46 26.77 -29.32 3.88
N LYS A 47 25.58 -28.71 3.81
CA LYS A 47 25.12 -28.03 2.59
C LYS A 47 26.03 -26.87 2.21
N ALA A 48 26.51 -26.10 3.18
CA ALA A 48 27.43 -25.00 2.96
C ALA A 48 28.80 -25.47 2.43
N VAL A 49 29.39 -26.51 3.05
CA VAL A 49 30.67 -27.08 2.61
C VAL A 49 30.56 -27.68 1.20
N LEU A 50 29.51 -28.47 0.94
CA LEU A 50 29.27 -29.03 -0.39
C LEU A 50 28.99 -27.96 -1.45
N GLY A 51 28.29 -26.87 -1.08
CA GLY A 51 28.06 -25.74 -1.97
C GLY A 51 29.37 -25.04 -2.38
N GLN A 52 30.28 -24.83 -1.42
CA GLN A 52 31.59 -24.27 -1.69
C GLN A 52 32.42 -25.20 -2.59
N VAL A 53 32.50 -26.50 -2.25
CA VAL A 53 33.21 -27.51 -3.06
C VAL A 53 32.64 -27.59 -4.47
N SER A 54 31.31 -27.57 -4.64
CA SER A 54 30.65 -27.59 -5.94
C SER A 54 31.02 -26.38 -6.79
N THR A 55 31.13 -25.20 -6.18
CA THR A 55 31.50 -23.96 -6.88
C THR A 55 32.98 -23.95 -7.26
N GLU A 56 33.85 -24.53 -6.43
CA GLU A 56 35.28 -24.68 -6.74
C GLU A 56 35.51 -25.70 -7.88
N LEU A 57 34.75 -26.80 -7.90
CA LEU A 57 34.87 -27.84 -8.93
C LEU A 57 34.17 -27.47 -10.24
N ASN A 58 33.05 -26.75 -10.17
CA ASN A 58 32.30 -26.30 -11.34
C ASN A 58 31.81 -24.85 -11.16
N PRO A 59 32.72 -23.86 -11.27
CA PRO A 59 32.38 -22.46 -11.06
C PRO A 59 31.34 -21.95 -12.05
N ALA A 60 31.30 -22.48 -13.27
CA ALA A 60 30.31 -22.10 -14.28
C ALA A 60 28.88 -22.49 -13.87
N GLU A 61 28.70 -23.69 -13.32
CA GLU A 61 27.40 -24.16 -12.84
C GLU A 61 26.96 -23.42 -11.56
N GLY A 62 27.89 -23.13 -10.65
CA GLY A 62 27.63 -22.29 -9.48
C GLY A 62 27.14 -20.88 -9.85
N VAL A 63 27.79 -20.23 -10.83
CA VAL A 63 27.36 -18.92 -11.36
C VAL A 63 26.00 -19.02 -12.04
N LYS A 64 25.77 -20.06 -12.85
CA LYS A 64 24.47 -20.27 -13.52
C LYS A 64 23.34 -20.40 -12.49
N LYS A 65 23.53 -21.21 -11.44
CA LYS A 65 22.54 -21.36 -10.37
C LYS A 65 22.28 -20.05 -9.63
N LEU A 66 23.33 -19.27 -9.33
CA LEU A 66 23.18 -17.96 -8.71
C LEU A 66 22.39 -16.99 -9.61
N GLN A 67 22.60 -17.02 -10.92
CA GLN A 67 21.83 -16.23 -11.88
C GLN A 67 20.36 -16.65 -11.92
N GLU A 68 20.08 -17.96 -11.92
CA GLU A 68 18.71 -18.50 -11.86
C GLU A 68 18.00 -18.12 -10.56
N ASP A 69 18.67 -18.24 -9.41
CA ASP A 69 18.13 -17.86 -8.11
C ASP A 69 17.88 -16.34 -8.03
N LEU A 70 18.78 -15.53 -8.58
CA LEU A 70 18.61 -14.07 -8.65
C LEU A 70 17.42 -13.69 -9.54
N HIS A 71 17.24 -14.38 -10.68
CA HIS A 71 16.10 -14.14 -11.56
C HIS A 71 14.77 -14.49 -10.89
N LYS A 72 14.68 -15.68 -10.27
CA LYS A 72 13.50 -16.10 -9.50
C LYS A 72 13.20 -15.14 -8.35
N GLN A 73 14.23 -14.64 -7.68
CA GLN A 73 14.08 -13.68 -6.60
C GLN A 73 13.53 -12.35 -7.12
N ALA A 74 14.01 -11.86 -8.27
CA ALA A 74 13.49 -10.67 -8.92
C ALA A 74 12.01 -10.81 -9.30
N GLU A 75 11.64 -11.92 -9.97
CA GLU A 75 10.24 -12.23 -10.32
C GLU A 75 9.35 -12.29 -9.07
N SER A 76 9.81 -12.96 -8.00
CA SER A 76 9.07 -13.03 -6.74
C SER A 76 8.90 -11.66 -6.07
N TYR A 77 9.86 -10.75 -6.21
CA TYR A 77 9.73 -9.40 -5.68
C TYR A 77 8.73 -8.57 -6.49
N GLU A 78 8.75 -8.67 -7.81
CA GLU A 78 7.78 -7.99 -8.69
C GLU A 78 6.36 -8.46 -8.39
N GLU A 79 6.16 -9.77 -8.21
CA GLU A 79 4.86 -10.35 -7.83
C GLU A 79 4.39 -9.82 -6.46
N LYS A 80 5.26 -9.82 -5.45
CA LYS A 80 4.93 -9.29 -4.11
C LYS A 80 4.65 -7.80 -4.13
N LEU A 81 5.30 -7.05 -5.01
CA LEU A 81 5.05 -5.62 -5.15
C LEU A 81 3.67 -5.38 -5.75
N ALA A 82 3.34 -6.09 -6.83
CA ALA A 82 2.01 -6.04 -7.45
C ALA A 82 0.89 -6.43 -6.47
N GLU A 83 1.11 -7.47 -5.64
CA GLU A 83 0.15 -7.88 -4.60
C GLU A 83 -0.05 -6.77 -3.54
N LYS A 84 1.02 -6.08 -3.14
CA LYS A 84 0.93 -4.96 -2.19
C LYS A 84 0.22 -3.76 -2.80
N ASP A 85 0.51 -3.42 -4.05
CA ASP A 85 -0.15 -2.32 -4.74
C ASP A 85 -1.65 -2.58 -4.89
N ALA A 86 -2.05 -3.82 -5.20
CA ALA A 86 -3.45 -4.22 -5.23
C ALA A 86 -4.13 -4.05 -3.86
N LYS A 87 -3.50 -4.50 -2.77
CA LYS A 87 -4.03 -4.33 -1.41
C LYS A 87 -4.13 -2.86 -0.99
N ILE A 88 -3.17 -2.02 -1.38
CA ILE A 88 -3.23 -0.57 -1.13
C ILE A 88 -4.41 0.05 -1.88
N ALA A 89 -4.63 -0.33 -3.14
CA ALA A 89 -5.76 0.13 -3.92
C ALA A 89 -7.12 -0.27 -3.29
N GLU A 90 -7.23 -1.50 -2.78
CA GLU A 90 -8.43 -1.97 -2.07
C GLU A 90 -8.70 -1.16 -0.78
N VAL A 91 -7.67 -0.98 0.06
CA VAL A 91 -7.78 -0.18 1.29
C VAL A 91 -8.15 1.26 0.96
N LYS A 92 -7.56 1.82 -0.11
CA LYS A 92 -7.88 3.17 -0.57
C LYS A 92 -9.34 3.28 -1.04
N ALA A 93 -9.83 2.31 -1.80
CA ALA A 93 -11.23 2.31 -2.24
C ALA A 93 -12.21 2.28 -1.05
N VAL A 94 -11.91 1.51 -0.01
CA VAL A 94 -12.71 1.50 1.24
C VAL A 94 -12.64 2.84 1.97
N ALA A 95 -11.46 3.45 2.04
CA ALA A 95 -11.28 4.77 2.66
C ALA A 95 -12.04 5.86 1.90
N ASP A 96 -11.93 5.89 0.57
CA ASP A 96 -12.66 6.82 -0.30
C ASP A 96 -14.18 6.65 -0.11
N TRP A 97 -14.68 5.41 -0.06
CA TRP A 97 -16.09 5.14 0.22
C TRP A 97 -16.53 5.62 1.61
N ALA A 98 -15.70 5.43 2.64
CA ALA A 98 -16.01 5.90 3.99
C ALA A 98 -16.08 7.44 4.06
N VAL A 99 -15.18 8.14 3.36
CA VAL A 99 -15.23 9.61 3.22
C VAL A 99 -16.49 10.03 2.49
N LEU A 100 -16.80 9.41 1.34
CA LEU A 100 -18.02 9.67 0.58
C LEU A 100 -19.27 9.52 1.45
N ALA A 101 -19.40 8.40 2.16
CA ALA A 101 -20.56 8.12 3.01
C ALA A 101 -20.72 9.14 4.14
N ARG A 102 -19.62 9.60 4.75
CA ARG A 102 -19.68 10.61 5.84
C ARG A 102 -19.89 12.03 5.35
N VAL A 103 -19.35 12.39 4.19
CA VAL A 103 -19.48 13.73 3.60
C VAL A 103 -20.87 13.95 3.01
N THR A 104 -21.50 12.90 2.50
CA THR A 104 -22.85 12.96 1.91
C THR A 104 -24.00 12.80 2.92
N ASP A 105 -23.69 12.50 4.19
CA ASP A 105 -24.67 12.47 5.28
C ASP A 105 -25.02 13.89 5.73
N VAL A 106 -25.97 14.49 5.01
CA VAL A 106 -26.47 15.85 5.27
C VAL A 106 -27.31 15.96 6.54
N ASP A 107 -27.84 14.83 7.04
CA ASP A 107 -28.64 14.79 8.26
C ASP A 107 -27.74 14.85 9.51
N ASN A 108 -26.51 14.34 9.42
CA ASN A 108 -25.51 14.36 10.48
C ASN A 108 -24.19 14.96 9.98
N PRO A 109 -24.15 16.28 9.74
CA PRO A 109 -22.99 16.95 9.17
C PRO A 109 -21.75 16.80 10.05
N LEU A 110 -20.60 16.62 9.41
CA LEU A 110 -19.31 16.54 10.10
C LEU A 110 -18.93 17.88 10.73
N ASP A 111 -18.24 17.80 11.86
CA ASP A 111 -17.45 18.92 12.38
C ASP A 111 -16.51 19.44 11.26
N PRO A 112 -16.37 20.77 11.08
CA PRO A 112 -15.58 21.33 9.99
C PRO A 112 -14.13 20.82 9.96
N THR A 113 -13.50 20.63 11.12
CA THR A 113 -12.11 20.14 11.18
C THR A 113 -12.01 18.65 10.81
N VAL A 114 -13.05 17.87 11.11
CA VAL A 114 -13.15 16.46 10.71
C VAL A 114 -13.44 16.35 9.21
N PHE A 115 -14.30 17.21 8.67
CA PHE A 115 -14.55 17.32 7.23
C PHE A 115 -13.25 17.59 6.47
N LYS A 116 -12.48 18.60 6.90
CA LYS A 116 -11.16 18.92 6.34
C LYS A 116 -10.24 17.71 6.29
N ARG A 117 -10.08 17.03 7.43
CA ARG A 117 -9.23 15.83 7.53
C ARG A 117 -9.72 14.69 6.64
N GLY A 118 -11.04 14.50 6.51
CA GLY A 118 -11.62 13.51 5.61
C GLY A 118 -11.24 13.77 4.16
N LEU A 119 -11.36 15.02 3.70
CA LEU A 119 -10.98 15.40 2.34
C LEU A 119 -9.46 15.43 2.10
N GLU A 120 -8.66 15.50 3.16
CA GLU A 120 -7.20 15.35 3.08
C GLU A 120 -6.76 13.92 2.74
N LEU A 121 -7.59 12.92 3.04
CA LEU A 121 -7.35 11.51 2.69
C LEU A 121 -7.68 11.17 1.23
N VAL A 122 -8.47 12.01 0.57
CA VAL A 122 -8.87 11.83 -0.84
C VAL A 122 -7.85 12.52 -1.74
N ASP A 123 -7.52 11.87 -2.86
CA ASP A 123 -6.57 12.40 -3.82
C ASP A 123 -7.12 13.63 -4.55
N LEU A 124 -6.22 14.57 -4.83
CA LEU A 124 -6.50 15.67 -5.75
C LEU A 124 -6.86 15.15 -7.14
N GLY A 125 -7.75 15.87 -7.82
CA GLY A 125 -8.10 15.61 -9.21
C GLY A 125 -6.86 15.56 -10.10
N GLN A 126 -6.69 14.47 -10.85
CA GLN A 126 -5.58 14.29 -11.78
C GLN A 126 -6.02 14.62 -13.20
N THR A 127 -5.40 15.63 -13.81
CA THR A 127 -5.69 16.03 -15.19
C THR A 127 -5.44 14.87 -16.16
N GLY A 128 -6.43 14.58 -17.01
CA GLY A 128 -6.43 13.48 -17.97
C GLY A 128 -6.87 12.13 -17.39
N LYS A 129 -7.11 12.01 -16.08
CA LYS A 129 -7.64 10.78 -15.47
C LYS A 129 -9.14 10.67 -15.71
N THR A 130 -9.57 9.50 -16.16
CA THR A 130 -10.98 9.12 -16.20
C THR A 130 -11.37 8.46 -14.89
N TYR A 131 -12.32 9.08 -14.20
CA TYR A 131 -12.92 8.59 -12.98
C TYR A 131 -14.16 7.78 -13.30
N GLN A 132 -14.33 6.64 -12.63
CA GLN A 132 -15.48 5.75 -12.76
C GLN A 132 -16.66 6.25 -11.91
N PRO A 133 -17.90 5.79 -12.20
CA PRO A 133 -19.05 6.08 -11.35
C PRO A 133 -18.76 5.77 -9.88
N GLN A 134 -19.22 6.65 -8.99
CA GLN A 134 -19.03 6.64 -7.53
C GLN A 134 -17.60 6.92 -7.06
N GLU A 135 -16.61 6.99 -7.94
CA GLU A 135 -15.29 7.49 -7.53
C GLU A 135 -15.39 8.95 -7.11
N ILE A 136 -14.52 9.30 -6.17
CA ILE A 136 -14.37 10.65 -5.65
C ILE A 136 -12.96 11.16 -5.90
N PHE A 137 -12.86 12.48 -6.02
CA PHE A 137 -11.61 13.21 -5.95
C PHE A 137 -11.86 14.55 -5.30
N VAL A 138 -10.81 15.25 -4.92
CA VAL A 138 -10.92 16.60 -4.36
C VAL A 138 -10.34 17.64 -5.30
N VAL A 139 -10.97 18.81 -5.30
CA VAL A 139 -10.43 20.03 -5.92
C VAL A 139 -10.30 21.09 -4.83
N GLU A 140 -9.28 21.95 -4.94
CA GLU A 140 -9.14 23.08 -4.04
C GLU A 140 -9.94 24.27 -4.59
N ASP A 141 -10.69 24.93 -3.71
CA ASP A 141 -11.32 26.22 -3.99
C ASP A 141 -10.37 27.36 -3.57
N PRO A 142 -9.64 27.97 -4.52
CA PRO A 142 -8.71 29.06 -4.19
C PRO A 142 -9.43 30.31 -3.68
N ASN A 143 -10.70 30.49 -4.07
CA ASN A 143 -11.51 31.65 -3.72
C ASN A 143 -12.15 31.51 -2.33
N HIS A 144 -12.14 30.30 -1.76
CA HIS A 144 -12.66 30.06 -0.42
C HIS A 144 -11.70 30.54 0.67
N THR A 145 -12.25 31.26 1.64
CA THR A 145 -11.57 31.65 2.89
C THR A 145 -12.20 30.88 4.03
N GLU A 146 -11.39 30.06 4.71
CA GLU A 146 -11.86 29.24 5.84
C GLU A 146 -12.49 30.13 6.91
N LYS A 147 -13.70 29.80 7.34
CA LYS A 147 -14.40 30.51 8.43
C LYS A 147 -14.44 29.70 9.72
N PHE A 148 -14.42 28.38 9.60
CA PHE A 148 -14.58 27.42 10.69
C PHE A 148 -13.46 26.36 10.70
N SER A 149 -12.37 26.59 9.97
CA SER A 149 -11.27 25.62 9.77
C SER A 149 -11.68 24.35 9.01
N GLU A 150 -12.65 24.51 8.11
CA GLU A 150 -13.23 23.48 7.25
C GLU A 150 -12.34 23.09 6.05
N GLY A 151 -11.25 23.83 5.83
CA GLY A 151 -10.39 23.64 4.68
C GLY A 151 -10.95 24.25 3.39
N LYS A 152 -10.16 24.11 2.32
CA LYS A 152 -10.51 24.61 0.97
C LYS A 152 -10.84 23.51 -0.02
N ARG A 153 -10.73 22.25 0.39
CA ARG A 153 -11.01 21.10 -0.48
C ARG A 153 -12.51 20.92 -0.62
N VAL A 154 -12.91 20.62 -1.83
CA VAL A 154 -14.29 20.30 -2.21
C VAL A 154 -14.29 18.90 -2.79
N MET A 155 -15.16 18.03 -2.29
CA MET A 155 -15.28 16.67 -2.81
C MET A 155 -16.14 16.69 -4.07
N ILE A 156 -15.61 16.08 -5.12
CA ILE A 156 -16.30 15.82 -6.37
C ILE A 156 -16.59 14.32 -6.42
N GLN A 157 -17.87 13.97 -6.58
CA GLN A 157 -18.32 12.61 -6.80
C GLN A 157 -18.78 12.46 -8.24
N VAL A 158 -18.32 11.42 -8.91
CA VAL A 158 -18.67 11.16 -10.29
C VAL A 158 -19.88 10.23 -10.37
N THR A 159 -20.87 10.54 -11.20
CA THR A 159 -22.07 9.68 -11.37
C THR A 159 -22.02 8.80 -12.61
N GLU A 160 -21.30 9.24 -13.64
CA GLU A 160 -21.03 8.57 -14.92
C GLU A 160 -19.55 8.76 -15.28
N PRO A 161 -18.90 7.88 -16.08
CA PRO A 161 -17.48 8.03 -16.40
C PRO A 161 -17.10 9.46 -16.82
N PHE A 162 -16.20 10.09 -16.08
CA PHE A 162 -15.85 11.50 -16.23
C PHE A 162 -14.34 11.68 -16.30
N THR A 163 -13.84 12.33 -17.35
CA THR A 163 -12.43 12.67 -17.46
C THR A 163 -12.19 14.08 -16.97
N TYR A 164 -11.47 14.22 -15.87
CA TYR A 164 -11.10 15.52 -15.31
C TYR A 164 -9.97 16.13 -16.13
N GLN A 165 -10.17 17.32 -16.70
CA GLN A 165 -9.19 18.05 -17.50
C GLN A 165 -8.57 19.23 -16.74
N GLY A 166 -8.79 19.31 -15.43
CA GLY A 166 -8.36 20.47 -14.63
C GLY A 166 -9.38 21.60 -14.64
N GLU A 167 -10.66 21.28 -14.84
CA GLU A 167 -11.76 22.24 -14.78
C GLU A 167 -11.78 22.95 -13.42
N THR A 168 -12.10 24.25 -13.43
CA THR A 168 -12.28 25.00 -12.19
C THR A 168 -13.55 24.57 -11.46
N LEU A 169 -13.63 24.85 -10.16
CA LEU A 169 -14.82 24.54 -9.38
C LEU A 169 -16.10 25.15 -9.97
N GLU A 170 -16.04 26.36 -10.51
CA GLU A 170 -17.16 27.03 -11.20
C GLU A 170 -17.62 26.25 -12.44
N GLN A 171 -16.69 25.68 -13.21
CA GLN A 171 -17.00 24.85 -14.37
C GLN A 171 -17.63 23.52 -13.94
N LEU A 172 -17.13 22.91 -12.86
CA LEU A 172 -17.70 21.69 -12.29
C LEU A 172 -19.11 21.92 -11.73
N GLU A 173 -19.42 23.10 -11.17
CA GLU A 173 -20.77 23.44 -10.70
C GLU A 173 -21.82 23.40 -11.82
N SER A 174 -21.44 23.76 -13.05
CA SER A 174 -22.33 23.62 -14.22
C SER A 174 -22.65 22.15 -14.53
N LEU A 175 -21.71 21.23 -14.30
CA LEU A 175 -21.91 19.79 -14.46
C LEU A 175 -22.74 19.19 -13.31
N TYR A 176 -22.58 19.72 -12.10
CA TYR A 176 -23.41 19.39 -10.94
C TYR A 176 -24.89 19.74 -11.17
N GLN A 177 -25.17 20.94 -11.71
CA GLN A 177 -26.54 21.35 -12.05
C GLN A 177 -27.20 20.43 -13.09
N ASN A 178 -26.38 19.82 -13.96
CA ASN A 178 -26.82 18.85 -14.95
C ASN A 178 -26.88 17.40 -14.40
N GLY A 179 -26.65 17.21 -13.10
CA GLY A 179 -26.71 15.90 -12.42
C GLY A 179 -25.55 14.97 -12.70
N LYS A 180 -24.50 15.42 -13.41
CA LYS A 180 -23.35 14.58 -13.80
C LYS A 180 -22.35 14.38 -12.68
N LEU A 181 -22.24 15.34 -11.79
CA LEU A 181 -21.33 15.33 -10.64
C LEU A 181 -22.12 15.58 -9.36
N GLY A 182 -21.64 15.06 -8.24
CA GLY A 182 -21.96 15.54 -6.89
C GLY A 182 -20.85 16.48 -6.43
N ILE A 183 -21.21 17.61 -5.83
CA ILE A 183 -20.25 18.57 -5.28
C ILE A 183 -20.59 18.78 -3.81
N TRP A 184 -19.63 18.50 -2.94
CA TRP A 184 -19.84 18.54 -1.50
C TRP A 184 -18.83 19.50 -0.85
N LYS A 185 -19.38 20.60 -0.33
CA LYS A 185 -18.67 21.62 0.44
C LYS A 185 -19.18 21.55 1.87
N TRP A 186 -18.32 21.85 2.85
CA TRP A 186 -18.81 22.00 4.22
C TRP A 186 -19.76 23.20 4.28
N THR A 187 -20.89 23.01 4.94
CA THR A 187 -21.88 24.07 5.18
C THR A 187 -22.24 24.09 6.65
N GLU A 188 -22.49 25.28 7.18
CA GLU A 188 -22.92 25.41 8.57
C GLU A 188 -24.26 24.67 8.76
N PRO A 189 -24.36 23.76 9.75
CA PRO A 189 -25.59 23.02 10.00
C PRO A 189 -26.75 23.98 10.23
N LYS A 190 -27.89 23.72 9.59
CA LYS A 190 -29.11 24.49 9.88
C LYS A 190 -29.48 24.27 11.34
N GLN A 191 -29.68 25.36 12.09
CA GLN A 191 -30.22 25.26 13.44
C GLN A 191 -31.54 24.49 13.39
N PRO A 192 -31.79 23.55 14.33
CA PRO A 192 -33.07 22.87 14.38
C PRO A 192 -34.16 23.94 14.53
N GLN A 193 -35.08 24.01 13.56
CA GLN A 193 -36.30 24.79 13.75
C GLN A 193 -36.93 24.31 15.05
N ALA A 194 -37.15 25.23 15.99
CA ALA A 194 -37.89 24.96 17.19
C ALA A 194 -39.21 24.28 16.79
N SER A 195 -39.34 23.00 17.14
CA SER A 195 -40.56 22.25 16.92
C SER A 195 -41.62 22.81 17.87
N GLY A 196 -42.35 23.84 17.44
CA GLY A 196 -43.26 24.54 18.34
C GLY A 196 -43.91 25.79 17.79
N ASP A 197 -44.40 25.79 16.55
CA ASP A 197 -45.49 26.68 16.16
C ASP A 197 -46.47 25.88 15.30
N LEU A 198 -47.38 25.17 16.00
CA LEU A 198 -48.63 24.76 15.39
C LEU A 198 -49.39 26.05 15.07
N GLU A 199 -49.42 26.42 13.78
CA GLU A 199 -50.36 27.43 13.29
C GLU A 199 -51.79 26.93 13.53
N THR A 200 -52.34 27.21 14.71
CA THR A 200 -53.78 27.07 14.93
C THR A 200 -54.46 28.24 14.24
N GLN A 201 -55.03 28.00 13.06
CA GLN A 201 -55.98 28.93 12.48
C GLN A 201 -57.24 28.97 13.37
N PRO A 202 -57.73 30.16 13.77
CA PRO A 202 -59.01 30.26 14.44
C PRO A 202 -60.12 29.98 13.42
N VAL A 203 -60.95 28.98 13.70
CA VAL A 203 -62.18 28.73 12.96
C VAL A 203 -63.16 29.86 13.28
N GLN A 204 -63.58 30.61 12.25
CA GLN A 204 -64.68 31.57 12.33
C GLN A 204 -66.04 30.87 12.19
#